data_AF-A0A968P6Z4-F1
#
_entry.id   AF-A0A968P6Z4-F1
#
_cell.length_a   1.000
_cell.length_b   1.000
_cell.length_c   1.000
_cell.angle_alpha   90.00
_cell.angle_beta   90.00
_cell.angle_gamma   90.00
#
_symmetry.space_group_name_H-M   'P 1'
#
loop_
_entity.id
_entity.type
_entity.pdbx_description
1 polymer ?
#
loop_
_entity_poly.entity_id
_entity_poly.type
_entity_poly.pdbx_seq_one_letter_code
_entity_poly.pdbx_strand_id
1 'polypeptide(L)'
;MRRAPERTSCSVCSPCCSSRRRVRAGGGIATPPPRRCASPPSSKWRAPTARSPPPSSTPRGYVTARRRATVSSKITAKIVEVFVEEGLEVEQGQVLARLDDAIPTRQLALAESQLRATKSALTEIEVRSPKP
;
A
#
# COMPACT_ATOMS: atom_id res chain seq x y z
N MET A 1 -17.01 -16.38 -3.10
CA MET A 1 -18.41 -16.04 -3.49
C MET A 1 -19.06 -15.29 -2.34
N ARG A 2 -19.35 -14.00 -2.52
CA ARG A 2 -19.83 -13.09 -1.48
C ARG A 2 -21.33 -13.31 -1.23
N ARG A 3 -21.74 -13.53 0.03
CA ARG A 3 -23.14 -13.58 0.46
C ARG A 3 -23.71 -12.15 0.55
N ALA A 4 -24.87 -11.94 -0.06
CA ALA A 4 -25.66 -10.70 0.03
C ALA A 4 -26.39 -10.63 1.40
N PRO A 5 -26.56 -9.44 2.00
CA PRO A 5 -27.30 -9.29 3.25
C PRO A 5 -28.82 -9.24 3.02
N GLU A 6 -29.51 -9.82 4.00
CA GLU A 6 -30.94 -10.08 4.07
C GLU A 6 -31.76 -8.80 4.06
N ARG A 7 -32.85 -8.82 3.27
CA ARG A 7 -33.89 -7.79 3.28
C ARG A 7 -34.62 -7.86 4.61
N THR A 8 -34.30 -6.98 5.54
CA THR A 8 -35.09 -6.72 6.73
C THR A 8 -36.40 -6.03 6.32
N SER A 9 -37.49 -6.78 6.35
CA SER A 9 -38.84 -6.32 6.07
C SER A 9 -39.28 -5.27 7.11
N CYS A 10 -39.50 -4.04 6.67
CA CYS A 10 -40.23 -3.02 7.42
C CYS A 10 -41.68 -3.50 7.65
N SER A 11 -41.96 -3.96 8.86
CA SER A 11 -43.25 -4.48 9.33
C SER A 11 -44.26 -3.39 9.75
N VAL A 12 -44.10 -2.14 9.28
CA VAL A 12 -44.89 -1.00 9.78
C VAL A 12 -45.71 -0.28 8.71
N CYS A 13 -45.75 -0.80 7.48
CA CYS A 13 -46.62 -0.24 6.43
C CYS A 13 -47.37 -1.34 5.66
N SER A 14 -48.51 -1.76 6.19
CA SER A 14 -49.64 -2.31 5.42
C SER A 14 -50.87 -2.45 6.30
N PRO A 15 -52.11 -2.43 5.75
CA PRO A 15 -52.55 -1.74 4.55
C PRO A 15 -53.98 -1.16 4.69
N CYS A 16 -54.19 0.10 4.29
CA CYS A 16 -55.52 0.66 4.00
C CYS A 16 -56.07 0.11 2.65
N CYS A 17 -55.92 -1.21 2.43
CA CYS A 17 -56.19 -1.92 1.18
C CYS A 17 -57.27 -2.99 1.40
N SER A 18 -58.29 -2.67 2.20
CA SER A 18 -59.41 -3.57 2.51
C SER A 18 -60.73 -2.80 2.70
N SER A 19 -61.17 -2.09 1.67
CA SER A 19 -62.58 -1.64 1.61
C SER A 19 -63.13 -1.68 0.19
N ARG A 20 -63.13 -2.89 -0.38
CA ARG A 20 -63.89 -3.25 -1.58
C ARG A 20 -65.39 -3.26 -1.21
N ARG A 21 -66.04 -2.09 -1.14
CA ARG A 21 -67.50 -1.98 -0.95
C ARG A 21 -68.18 -1.93 -2.32
N ARG A 22 -68.80 -3.05 -2.72
CA ARG A 22 -69.77 -3.09 -3.83
C ARG A 22 -70.94 -2.16 -3.47
N VAL A 23 -71.27 -1.22 -4.35
CA VAL A 23 -72.54 -0.49 -4.31
C VAL A 23 -73.30 -0.82 -5.59
N ARG A 24 -74.50 -1.38 -5.43
CA ARG A 24 -75.47 -1.67 -6.50
C ARG A 24 -75.99 -0.36 -7.09
N ALA A 25 -76.19 -0.36 -8.41
CA ALA A 25 -76.80 0.73 -9.17
C ALA A 25 -78.29 0.91 -8.80
N GLY A 26 -78.71 2.16 -8.64
CA GLY A 26 -80.11 2.54 -8.50
C GLY A 26 -80.28 3.99 -8.02
N GLY A 27 -80.40 4.92 -8.98
CA GLY A 27 -81.20 6.17 -8.91
C GLY A 27 -80.88 7.23 -7.85
N GLY A 28 -80.61 8.46 -8.32
CA GLY A 28 -80.85 9.68 -7.53
C GLY A 28 -79.62 10.57 -7.33
N ILE A 29 -79.70 11.76 -7.91
CA ILE A 29 -78.71 12.83 -7.90
C ILE A 29 -78.64 13.45 -6.50
N ALA A 30 -77.47 13.38 -5.86
CA ALA A 30 -77.02 14.34 -4.86
C ALA A 30 -75.52 14.13 -4.65
N THR A 31 -74.69 14.98 -5.25
CA THR A 31 -73.25 15.02 -4.92
C THR A 31 -73.11 15.77 -3.60
N PRO A 32 -72.76 15.12 -2.47
CA PRO A 32 -72.43 15.87 -1.25
C PRO A 32 -71.13 16.65 -1.47
N PRO A 33 -70.96 17.85 -0.89
CA PRO A 33 -69.67 18.55 -0.95
C PRO A 33 -68.57 17.68 -0.33
N PRO A 34 -67.32 17.73 -0.84
CA PRO A 34 -66.25 16.96 -0.24
C PRO A 34 -66.07 17.41 1.21
N ARG A 35 -66.29 16.48 2.15
CA ARG A 35 -65.94 16.70 3.55
C ARG A 35 -64.43 16.92 3.60
N ARG A 36 -64.02 18.15 3.89
CA ARG A 36 -62.64 18.53 4.12
C ARG A 36 -62.11 17.65 5.25
N CYS A 37 -61.09 16.84 4.99
CA CYS A 37 -60.39 16.15 6.06
C CYS A 37 -59.89 17.19 7.05
N ALA A 38 -60.32 17.07 8.31
CA ALA A 38 -59.74 17.84 9.40
C ALA A 38 -58.23 17.58 9.39
N SER A 39 -57.44 18.65 9.38
CA SER A 39 -55.99 18.60 9.55
C SER A 39 -55.63 17.78 10.79
N PRO A 40 -54.64 16.88 10.73
CA PRO A 40 -54.24 16.13 11.91
C PRO A 40 -53.75 17.11 13.00
N PRO A 41 -54.11 16.92 14.28
CA PRO A 41 -53.57 17.73 15.36
C PRO A 41 -52.06 17.54 15.40
N SER A 42 -51.34 18.65 15.52
CA SER A 42 -49.88 18.73 15.59
C SER A 42 -49.35 17.80 16.67
N SER A 43 -49.01 16.58 16.27
CA SER A 43 -48.44 15.60 17.16
C SER A 43 -47.02 16.07 17.48
N LYS A 44 -46.86 16.65 18.66
CA LYS A 44 -45.62 17.17 19.27
C LYS A 44 -44.52 16.13 19.50
N TRP A 45 -44.54 15.02 18.77
CA TRP A 45 -43.50 13.99 18.78
C TRP A 45 -42.32 14.50 17.97
N ARG A 46 -41.41 15.19 18.66
CA ARG A 46 -40.10 15.53 18.12
C ARG A 46 -39.30 14.23 18.06
N ALA A 47 -39.01 13.76 16.85
CA ALA A 47 -38.06 12.67 16.65
C ALA A 47 -36.71 13.06 17.30
N PRO A 48 -36.00 12.13 17.96
CA PRO A 48 -34.64 12.40 18.41
C PRO A 48 -33.82 12.74 17.17
N THR A 49 -33.27 13.95 17.12
CA THR A 49 -32.33 14.34 16.08
C THR A 49 -31.15 13.38 16.15
N ALA A 50 -31.05 12.48 15.17
CA ALA A 50 -29.87 11.66 14.97
C ALA A 50 -28.69 12.62 14.87
N ARG A 51 -27.86 12.69 15.92
CA ARG A 51 -26.59 13.40 15.83
C ARG A 51 -25.80 12.65 14.77
N SER A 52 -25.67 13.25 13.58
CA SER A 52 -24.76 12.74 12.57
C SER A 52 -23.41 12.48 13.23
N PRO A 53 -22.79 11.31 13.04
CA PRO A 53 -21.47 11.06 13.57
C PRO A 53 -20.54 12.19 13.09
N PRO A 54 -19.60 12.67 13.93
CA PRO A 54 -18.70 13.74 13.54
C PRO A 54 -17.99 13.35 12.24
N PRO A 55 -17.69 14.31 11.34
CA PRO A 55 -17.07 14.01 10.07
C PRO A 55 -15.80 13.21 10.32
N SER A 56 -15.79 11.96 9.84
CA SER A 56 -14.63 11.10 9.90
C SER A 56 -13.56 11.74 9.02
N SER A 57 -12.63 12.45 9.65
CA SER A 57 -11.44 12.92 8.96
C SER A 57 -10.66 11.68 8.52
N THR A 58 -10.62 11.43 7.23
CA THR A 58 -9.76 10.37 6.69
C THR A 58 -8.34 10.93 6.66
N PRO A 59 -7.41 10.40 7.45
CA PRO A 59 -6.03 10.85 7.40
C PRO A 59 -5.46 10.49 6.02
N ARG A 60 -4.97 11.50 5.30
CA ARG A 60 -4.17 11.32 4.09
C ARG A 60 -2.71 11.35 4.52
N GLY A 61 -2.00 10.25 4.32
CA GLY A 61 -0.57 10.14 4.58
C GLY A 61 0.10 9.37 3.46
N TYR A 62 1.28 9.82 3.05
CA TYR A 62 2.13 9.13 2.07
C TYR A 62 3.14 8.27 2.81
N VAL A 63 3.28 7.02 2.37
CA VAL A 63 4.22 6.08 2.96
C VAL A 63 5.61 6.41 2.43
N THR A 64 6.56 6.65 3.34
CA THR A 64 7.97 6.81 3.02
C THR A 64 8.75 5.60 3.52
N ALA A 65 9.81 5.23 2.80
CA ALA A 65 10.70 4.18 3.25
C ALA A 65 11.31 4.54 4.61
N ARG A 66 11.16 3.65 5.61
CA ARG A 66 11.71 3.85 6.97
C ARG A 66 13.24 3.86 6.98
N ARG A 67 13.87 3.21 6.00
CA ARG A 67 15.31 3.18 5.78
C ARG A 67 15.56 3.39 4.29
N ARG A 68 16.40 4.36 3.95
CA ARG A 68 16.87 4.62 2.59
C ARG A 68 18.37 4.36 2.59
N ALA A 69 18.85 3.59 1.62
CA ALA A 69 20.26 3.34 1.42
C ALA A 69 20.67 3.86 0.05
N THR A 70 21.67 4.74 0.01
CA THR A 70 22.31 5.15 -1.23
C THR A 70 23.53 4.26 -1.43
N VAL A 71 23.57 3.55 -2.56
CA VAL A 71 24.70 2.68 -2.89
C VAL A 71 25.70 3.48 -3.72
N SER A 72 26.93 3.56 -3.23
CA SER A 72 28.06 4.10 -3.99
C SER A 72 29.18 3.08 -4.04
N SER A 73 29.95 3.09 -5.14
CA SER A 73 31.14 2.27 -5.24
C SER A 73 32.27 2.88 -4.41
N LYS A 74 33.02 2.04 -3.69
CA LYS A 74 34.21 2.47 -2.92
C LYS A 74 35.35 2.94 -3.83
N ILE A 75 35.40 2.43 -5.04
CA ILE A 75 36.44 2.70 -6.04
C ILE A 75 35.75 3.25 -7.29
N THR A 76 36.37 4.25 -7.90
CA THR A 76 35.97 4.75 -9.22
C THR A 76 36.46 3.77 -10.28
N ALA A 77 35.55 3.01 -10.87
CA ALA A 77 35.86 2.09 -11.96
C ALA A 77 34.69 2.00 -12.95
N LYS A 78 34.94 1.39 -14.10
CA LYS A 78 33.92 1.12 -15.11
C LYS A 78 33.02 -0.02 -14.62
N ILE A 79 31.72 0.10 -14.88
CA ILE A 79 30.76 -0.97 -14.60
C ILE A 79 30.78 -1.94 -15.78
N VAL A 80 30.99 -3.23 -15.49
CA VAL A 80 30.99 -4.31 -16.49
C VAL A 80 29.58 -4.85 -16.66
N GLU A 81 28.90 -5.10 -15.53
CA GLU A 81 27.57 -5.70 -15.49
C GLU A 81 26.75 -5.09 -14.36
N VAL A 82 25.44 -4.93 -14.59
CA VAL A 82 24.45 -4.52 -13.59
C VAL A 82 23.43 -5.63 -13.47
N PHE A 83 23.18 -6.10 -12.25
CA PHE A 83 22.29 -7.23 -11.96
C PHE A 83 20.92 -6.81 -11.41
N VAL A 84 20.63 -5.52 -11.45
CA VAL A 84 19.41 -4.94 -10.88
C VAL A 84 18.73 -4.00 -11.86
N GLU A 85 17.42 -4.06 -11.84
CA GLU A 85 16.48 -3.31 -12.66
C GLU A 85 15.54 -2.53 -11.73
N GLU A 86 14.91 -1.49 -12.27
CA GLU A 86 14.00 -0.64 -11.50
C GLU A 86 12.83 -1.46 -10.93
N GLY A 87 12.62 -1.37 -9.61
CA GLY A 87 11.54 -2.07 -8.92
C GLY A 87 11.87 -3.48 -8.41
N LEU A 88 13.11 -3.97 -8.60
CA LEU A 88 13.55 -5.22 -7.99
C LEU A 88 13.79 -5.07 -6.48
N GLU A 89 13.32 -6.05 -5.71
CA GLU A 89 13.66 -6.19 -4.30
C GLU A 89 15.11 -6.70 -4.18
N VAL A 90 15.89 -6.04 -3.32
CA VAL A 90 17.31 -6.36 -3.11
C VAL A 90 17.56 -6.72 -1.66
N GLU A 91 18.34 -7.77 -1.44
CA GLU A 91 18.73 -8.23 -0.11
C GLU A 91 20.09 -7.66 0.33
N GLN A 92 20.35 -7.68 1.64
CA GLN A 92 21.65 -7.25 2.16
C GLN A 92 22.75 -8.21 1.70
N GLY A 93 23.76 -7.67 1.03
CA GLY A 93 24.90 -8.46 0.54
C GLY A 93 24.72 -9.02 -0.88
N GLN A 94 23.59 -8.75 -1.53
CA GLN A 94 23.40 -9.06 -2.94
C GLN A 94 24.37 -8.24 -3.82
N VAL A 95 24.94 -8.89 -4.83
CA VAL A 95 25.78 -8.22 -5.82
C VAL A 95 24.91 -7.42 -6.78
N LEU A 96 25.00 -6.09 -6.69
CA LEU A 96 24.17 -5.18 -7.51
C LEU A 96 24.82 -4.88 -8.87
N ALA A 97 26.14 -4.72 -8.88
CA ALA A 97 26.91 -4.45 -10.09
C ALA A 97 28.34 -4.98 -9.94
N ARG A 98 28.91 -5.45 -11.04
CA ARG A 98 30.32 -5.83 -11.13
C ARG A 98 31.11 -4.70 -11.77
N LEU A 99 32.18 -4.30 -11.10
CA LEU A 99 33.12 -3.28 -11.57
C LEU A 99 34.33 -3.97 -12.21
N ASP A 100 34.97 -3.30 -13.17
CA ASP A 100 36.18 -3.77 -13.84
C ASP A 100 37.35 -3.86 -12.85
N ASP A 101 37.90 -5.07 -12.71
CA ASP A 101 38.97 -5.43 -11.78
C ASP A 101 40.34 -5.56 -12.45
N ALA A 102 40.48 -5.23 -13.74
CA ALA A 102 41.73 -5.39 -14.47
C ALA A 102 42.89 -4.59 -13.86
N ILE A 103 42.69 -3.29 -13.60
CA ILE A 103 43.74 -2.42 -13.03
C ILE A 103 44.14 -2.84 -11.60
N PRO A 104 43.22 -3.00 -10.63
CA PRO A 104 43.62 -3.41 -9.29
C PRO A 104 44.29 -4.78 -9.28
N THR A 105 43.82 -5.73 -10.10
CA THR A 105 44.45 -7.06 -10.19
C THR A 105 45.88 -6.99 -10.72
N ARG A 106 46.13 -6.16 -11.74
CA ARG A 106 47.48 -5.95 -12.27
C ARG A 106 48.40 -5.30 -11.24
N GLN A 107 47.90 -4.33 -10.47
CA GLN A 107 48.66 -3.69 -9.41
C GLN A 107 49.01 -4.68 -8.29
N LEU A 108 48.06 -5.53 -7.88
CA LEU A 108 48.31 -6.59 -6.90
C LEU A 108 49.37 -7.56 -7.41
N ALA A 109 49.25 -8.05 -8.65
CA ALA A 109 50.23 -8.97 -9.22
C ALA A 109 51.64 -8.37 -9.31
N LEU A 110 51.74 -7.07 -9.65
CA LEU A 110 53.01 -6.35 -9.64
C LEU A 110 53.61 -6.28 -8.23
N ALA A 111 52.81 -5.89 -7.24
CA ALA A 111 53.24 -5.80 -5.85
C ALA A 111 53.68 -7.16 -5.29
N GLU A 112 52.95 -8.23 -5.60
CA GLU A 112 53.33 -9.59 -5.22
C GLU A 112 54.65 -10.03 -5.87
N SER A 113 54.88 -9.68 -7.13
CA SER A 113 56.14 -9.98 -7.82
C SER A 113 57.31 -9.26 -7.17
N GLN A 114 57.13 -7.98 -6.82
CA GLN A 114 58.14 -7.20 -6.11
C GLN A 114 58.44 -7.82 -4.74
N LEU A 115 57.39 -8.20 -4.00
CA LEU A 115 57.52 -8.85 -2.71
C LEU A 115 58.30 -10.18 -2.82
N ARG A 116 57.99 -11.01 -3.82
CA ARG A 116 58.74 -12.25 -4.08
C ARG A 116 60.21 -11.98 -4.39
N ALA A 117 60.51 -11.02 -5.26
CA ALA A 117 61.87 -10.65 -5.63
C ALA A 117 62.68 -10.17 -4.40
N THR A 118 62.10 -9.31 -3.57
CA THR A 118 62.74 -8.85 -2.33
C THR A 118 62.97 -9.99 -1.35
N LYS A 119 61.99 -10.90 -1.19
CA LYS A 119 62.16 -12.07 -0.33
C LYS A 119 63.31 -12.96 -0.79
N SER A 120 63.39 -13.25 -2.10
CA SER A 120 64.50 -14.03 -2.66
C SER A 120 65.85 -13.36 -2.42
N ALA A 121 65.93 -12.03 -2.60
CA ALA A 121 67.13 -11.27 -2.31
C ALA A 121 67.53 -11.33 -0.81
N LEU A 122 66.55 -11.26 0.11
CA LEU A 122 66.82 -11.43 1.54
C LEU A 122 67.36 -12.81 1.85
N THR A 123 66.75 -13.86 1.30
CA THR A 123 67.23 -15.24 1.50
C THR A 123 68.64 -15.43 0.96
N GLU A 124 68.95 -14.83 -0.19
CA GLU A 124 70.32 -14.84 -0.74
C GLU A 124 71.31 -14.14 0.20
N ILE A 125 70.94 -12.97 0.74
CA ILE A 125 71.78 -12.24 1.70
C ILE A 125 71.98 -13.05 2.99
N GLU A 126 70.93 -13.70 3.50
CA GLU A 126 70.99 -14.56 4.69
C GLU A 126 71.91 -15.76 4.48
N VAL A 127 71.87 -16.41 3.32
CA VAL A 127 72.76 -17.54 3.00
C VAL A 127 74.20 -17.09 2.81
N ARG A 128 74.43 -15.92 2.18
CA ARG A 128 75.77 -15.39 1.93
C ARG A 128 76.46 -14.86 3.19
N SER A 129 75.70 -14.47 4.20
CA SER A 129 76.25 -13.91 5.44
C SER A 129 76.59 -15.04 6.40
N PRO A 130 77.88 -15.34 6.69
CA PRO A 130 78.21 -16.25 7.78
C PRO A 130 77.71 -15.62 9.08
N LYS A 131 76.72 -16.27 9.68
CA LYS A 131 76.17 -15.87 10.98
C LYS A 131 77.29 -16.00 12.03
N PRO A 132 77.59 -14.95 12.82
CA PRO A 132 78.60 -15.01 13.88
C PRO A 132 78.20 -15.96 15.02
#